data_AF-A0A950TCI3-F1
#
_entry.id   AF-A0A950TCI3-F1
#
_cell.length_a   1.000
_cell.length_b   1.000
_cell.length_c   1.000
_cell.angle_alpha   90.00
_cell.angle_beta   90.00
_cell.angle_gamma   90.00
#
_symmetry.space_group_name_H-M   'P 1'
#
loop_
_entity.id
_entity.type
_entity.pdbx_description
1 polymer ?
#
loop_
_entity_poly.entity_id
_entity_poly.type
_entity_poly.pdbx_seq_one_letter_code
_entity_poly.pdbx_strand_id
1 'polypeptide(L)'
;MRSFVLCVALCALVSVQAVAAEVPDMVGTWKISQRRHPATSESPQQSAELASLTITISHQTSDSFSGTVVGPKRKPEQIIGSFRRDGRTFVYSSAKTAGVGQVQGDEMQICRTDTGCAVLTRTK
;
A
#
# COMPACT_ATOMS: atom_id res chain seq x y z
N MET A 1 49.92 25.96 18.50
CA MET A 1 49.23 25.40 17.31
C MET A 1 49.07 23.89 17.49
N ARG A 2 48.08 23.43 18.26
CA ARG A 2 47.87 21.99 18.53
C ARG A 2 46.40 21.55 18.59
N SER A 3 45.46 22.49 18.48
CA SER A 3 44.03 22.24 18.73
C SER A 3 43.16 22.13 17.46
N PHE A 4 43.71 22.30 16.26
CA PHE A 4 42.93 22.25 15.01
C PHE A 4 42.79 20.84 14.39
N VAL A 5 43.51 19.84 14.91
CA VAL A 5 43.52 18.49 14.33
C VAL A 5 42.31 17.63 14.76
N LEU A 6 41.62 17.98 15.85
CA LEU A 6 40.52 17.15 16.39
C LEU A 6 39.15 17.34 15.71
N CYS A 7 38.91 18.44 14.99
CA CYS A 7 37.59 18.70 14.39
C CYS A 7 37.30 17.88 13.12
N VAL A 8 38.32 17.42 12.39
CA VAL A 8 38.12 16.67 11.14
C VAL A 8 37.73 15.21 11.39
N ALA A 9 38.10 14.65 12.55
CA ALA A 9 37.81 13.26 12.88
C ALA A 9 36.33 13.01 13.27
N LEU A 10 35.58 14.04 13.68
CA LEU A 10 34.18 13.87 14.10
C LEU A 10 33.16 13.85 12.95
N CYS A 11 33.51 14.39 11.78
CA CYS A 11 32.57 14.45 10.64
C CYS A 11 32.45 13.13 9.87
N ALA A 12 33.34 12.15 10.09
CA ALA A 12 33.34 10.88 9.35
C ALA A 12 32.36 9.83 9.91
N LEU A 13 31.80 10.03 11.11
CA LEU A 13 30.99 9.01 11.81
C LEU A 13 29.47 9.11 11.57
N VAL A 14 29.00 10.08 10.78
CA VAL A 14 27.56 10.25 10.51
C VAL A 14 27.21 9.93 9.06
N SER A 15 27.86 8.91 8.49
CA SER A 15 27.39 8.28 7.25
C SER A 15 26.26 7.31 7.58
N VAL A 16 25.16 7.82 8.16
CA VAL A 16 23.94 7.03 8.28
C VAL A 16 23.47 6.81 6.85
N GLN A 17 23.69 5.60 6.32
CA GLN A 17 23.15 5.22 5.03
C GLN A 17 21.65 5.44 5.11
N ALA A 18 21.15 6.42 4.36
CA ALA A 18 19.72 6.59 4.18
C ALA A 18 19.23 5.35 3.45
N VAL A 19 18.80 4.34 4.20
CA VAL A 19 18.14 3.17 3.64
C VAL A 19 16.79 3.68 3.15
N ALA A 20 16.72 4.02 1.86
CA ALA A 20 15.43 4.22 1.22
C ALA A 20 14.64 2.92 1.46
N ALA A 21 13.50 3.03 2.16
CA ALA A 21 12.68 1.87 2.44
C ALA A 21 12.28 1.25 1.08
N GLU A 22 12.74 0.03 0.84
CA GLU A 22 12.47 -0.67 -0.41
C GLU A 22 10.96 -0.86 -0.56
N VAL A 23 10.41 -0.33 -1.64
CA VAL A 23 8.98 -0.39 -1.94
C VAL A 23 8.65 -1.83 -2.37
N PRO A 24 7.69 -2.51 -1.72
CA PRO A 24 7.35 -3.88 -2.07
C PRO A 24 6.71 -3.94 -3.46
N ASP A 25 7.01 -4.99 -4.22
CA ASP A 25 6.34 -5.27 -5.50
C ASP A 25 4.88 -5.66 -5.25
N MET A 26 3.95 -4.88 -5.80
CA MET A 26 2.51 -5.10 -5.70
C MET A 26 1.91 -5.76 -6.94
N VAL A 27 2.69 -5.98 -8.00
CA VAL A 27 2.17 -6.53 -9.26
C VAL A 27 1.54 -7.90 -8.99
N GLY A 28 0.32 -8.07 -9.50
CA GLY A 28 -0.47 -9.28 -9.29
C GLY A 28 -1.93 -9.00 -8.96
N THR A 29 -2.65 -10.07 -8.63
CA THR A 29 -4.06 -10.02 -8.25
C THR A 29 -4.21 -10.26 -6.76
N TRP A 30 -5.07 -9.47 -6.12
CA TRP A 30 -5.32 -9.42 -4.70
C TRP A 30 -6.81 -9.61 -4.45
N LYS A 31 -7.15 -10.52 -3.53
CA LYS A 31 -8.55 -10.85 -3.19
C LYS A 31 -8.71 -10.89 -1.68
N ILE A 32 -9.91 -10.65 -1.19
CA ILE A 32 -10.21 -10.72 0.24
C ILE A 32 -9.71 -12.02 0.86
N SER A 33 -8.96 -11.89 1.95
CA SER A 33 -8.53 -13.03 2.75
C SER A 33 -9.75 -13.58 3.50
N GLN A 34 -10.18 -14.80 3.17
CA GLN A 34 -11.27 -15.45 3.89
C GLN A 34 -10.89 -15.86 5.33
N ARG A 35 -9.60 -15.77 5.70
CA ARG A 35 -9.08 -16.36 6.94
C ARG A 35 -8.91 -15.39 8.11
N ARG A 36 -8.87 -14.07 7.90
CA ARG A 36 -8.67 -13.12 9.01
C ARG A 36 -9.34 -11.77 8.73
N HIS A 37 -10.09 -11.34 9.74
CA HIS A 37 -10.79 -10.06 9.89
C HIS A 37 -12.10 -9.92 9.10
N PRO A 38 -13.26 -9.82 9.77
CA PRO A 38 -14.44 -9.26 9.12
C PRO A 38 -14.08 -7.85 8.68
N ALA A 39 -14.51 -7.45 7.48
CA ALA A 39 -14.47 -6.07 7.06
C ALA A 39 -15.07 -5.21 8.20
N THR A 40 -14.30 -4.27 8.74
CA THR A 40 -14.83 -3.31 9.71
C THR A 40 -15.65 -2.31 8.92
N SER A 41 -16.93 -2.64 8.78
CA SER A 41 -17.89 -1.85 8.04
C SER A 41 -19.14 -1.66 8.90
N GLU A 42 -19.72 -0.47 8.82
CA GLU A 42 -20.89 -0.07 9.62
C GLU A 42 -22.20 -0.70 9.11
N SER A 43 -22.18 -1.36 7.93
CA SER A 43 -23.36 -1.88 7.25
C SER A 43 -23.12 -3.26 6.61
N PRO A 44 -24.13 -4.16 6.61
CA PRO A 44 -24.08 -5.42 5.87
C PRO A 44 -23.84 -5.25 4.37
N GLN A 45 -24.36 -4.18 3.74
CA GLN A 45 -24.16 -3.90 2.32
C GLN A 45 -22.71 -3.54 2.02
N GLN A 46 -22.11 -2.68 2.85
CA GLN A 46 -20.71 -2.29 2.73
C GLN A 46 -19.77 -3.48 3.01
N SER A 47 -20.13 -4.36 3.95
CA SER A 47 -19.41 -5.63 4.18
C SER A 47 -19.44 -6.54 2.95
N ALA A 48 -20.61 -6.67 2.29
CA ALA A 48 -20.74 -7.43 1.05
C ALA A 48 -19.95 -6.80 -0.12
N GLU A 49 -19.89 -5.47 -0.18
CA GLU A 49 -19.08 -4.75 -1.15
C GLU A 49 -17.60 -5.07 -0.97
N LEU A 50 -17.08 -4.96 0.26
CA LEU A 50 -15.70 -5.29 0.58
C LEU A 50 -15.41 -6.78 0.34
N ALA A 51 -16.32 -7.70 0.69
CA ALA A 51 -16.13 -9.16 0.52
C ALA A 51 -15.91 -9.61 -0.93
N SER A 52 -16.34 -8.81 -1.91
CA SER A 52 -16.19 -9.11 -3.35
C SER A 52 -15.02 -8.39 -4.01
N LEU A 53 -14.24 -7.62 -3.23
CA LEU A 53 -13.18 -6.77 -3.74
C LEU A 53 -12.05 -7.61 -4.34
N THR A 54 -11.77 -7.36 -5.61
CA THR A 54 -10.59 -7.87 -6.32
C THR A 54 -9.81 -6.68 -6.85
N ILE A 55 -8.51 -6.64 -6.59
CA ILE A 55 -7.60 -5.61 -7.10
C ILE A 55 -6.54 -6.31 -7.94
N THR A 56 -6.34 -5.83 -9.16
CA THR A 56 -5.26 -6.29 -10.04
C THR A 56 -4.34 -5.13 -10.31
N ILE A 57 -3.09 -5.22 -9.84
CA ILE A 57 -2.04 -4.25 -10.12
C ILE A 57 -1.25 -4.75 -11.34
N SER A 58 -1.31 -4.01 -12.44
CA SER A 58 -0.70 -4.40 -13.71
C SER A 58 0.66 -3.75 -13.94
N HIS A 59 0.86 -2.56 -13.40
CA HIS A 59 2.10 -1.81 -13.55
C HIS A 59 2.52 -1.18 -12.23
N GLN A 60 3.81 -1.26 -11.92
CA GLN A 60 4.44 -0.53 -10.83
C GLN A 60 5.77 0.04 -11.33
N THR A 61 6.08 1.27 -10.94
CA THR A 61 7.33 1.95 -11.25
C THR A 61 7.80 2.70 -10.02
N SER A 62 8.86 2.18 -9.40
CA SER A 62 9.41 2.67 -8.13
C SER A 62 8.32 2.76 -7.05
N ASP A 63 7.85 3.97 -6.73
CA ASP A 63 6.85 4.26 -5.71
C ASP A 63 5.43 4.39 -6.25
N SER A 64 5.21 4.31 -7.57
CA SER A 64 3.87 4.49 -8.17
C SER A 64 3.34 3.19 -8.76
N PHE A 65 2.02 3.01 -8.77
CA PHE A 65 1.37 1.84 -9.37
C PHE A 65 0.05 2.20 -10.05
N SER A 66 -0.37 1.33 -10.97
CA SER A 66 -1.69 1.39 -11.60
C SER A 66 -2.25 0.00 -11.87
N GLY A 67 -3.58 -0.07 -11.95
CA GLY A 67 -4.29 -1.31 -12.15
C GLY A 67 -5.79 -1.14 -12.22
N THR A 68 -6.51 -2.18 -11.85
CA THR A 68 -7.98 -2.18 -11.81
C THR A 68 -8.51 -2.71 -10.49
N VAL A 69 -9.61 -2.13 -10.02
CA VAL A 69 -10.43 -2.63 -8.92
C VAL A 69 -11.77 -3.12 -9.45
N VAL A 70 -12.20 -4.28 -8.98
CA VAL A 70 -13.50 -4.90 -9.29
C VAL A 70 -14.23 -5.15 -7.99
N GLY A 71 -15.37 -4.48 -7.81
CA GLY A 71 -16.28 -4.69 -6.69
C GLY A 71 -17.50 -5.56 -7.05
N PRO A 72 -18.57 -5.54 -6.25
CA PRO A 72 -19.69 -6.50 -6.36
C PRO A 72 -20.46 -6.36 -7.67
N LYS A 73 -20.53 -5.15 -8.23
CA LYS A 73 -21.19 -4.87 -9.52
C LYS A 73 -20.37 -5.33 -10.74
N ARG A 74 -19.21 -5.98 -10.53
CA ARG A 74 -18.32 -6.55 -11.56
C ARG A 74 -17.85 -5.60 -12.68
N LYS A 75 -18.08 -4.29 -12.54
CA LYS A 75 -17.55 -3.29 -13.46
C LYS A 75 -16.14 -2.92 -13.03
N PRO A 76 -15.10 -3.21 -13.84
CA PRO A 76 -13.74 -2.81 -13.54
C PRO A 76 -13.61 -1.29 -13.52
N GLU A 77 -12.74 -0.81 -12.67
CA GLU A 77 -12.43 0.61 -12.52
C GLU A 77 -10.94 0.79 -12.38
N GLN A 78 -10.40 1.82 -13.03
CA GLN A 78 -8.98 2.12 -12.93
C GLN A 78 -8.63 2.62 -11.53
N ILE A 79 -7.54 2.09 -10.98
CA ILE A 79 -6.94 2.54 -9.73
C ILE A 79 -5.50 2.98 -10.02
N ILE A 80 -5.12 4.09 -9.41
CA ILE A 80 -3.76 4.64 -9.46
C ILE A 80 -3.36 4.98 -8.04
N GLY A 81 -2.12 4.71 -7.66
CA GLY A 81 -1.63 5.03 -6.33
C GLY A 81 -0.13 5.23 -6.28
N SER A 82 0.34 5.66 -5.11
CA SER A 82 1.75 5.81 -4.82
C SER A 82 2.05 5.51 -3.36
N PHE A 83 3.22 4.95 -3.12
CA PHE A 83 3.80 4.78 -1.80
C PHE A 83 4.22 6.12 -1.22
N ARG A 84 4.10 6.23 0.10
CA ARG A 84 4.67 7.32 0.88
C ARG A 84 6.17 7.06 1.04
N ARG A 85 6.90 8.06 1.56
CA ARG A 85 8.34 7.94 1.85
C ARG A 85 8.72 6.79 2.79
N ASP A 86 7.76 6.23 3.53
CA ASP A 86 7.99 5.07 4.40
C ASP A 86 8.11 3.74 3.65
N GLY A 87 7.84 3.72 2.33
CA GLY A 87 7.91 2.54 1.48
C GLY A 87 6.89 1.45 1.79
N ARG A 88 5.97 1.68 2.74
CA ARG A 88 5.02 0.65 3.23
C ARG A 88 3.58 1.08 3.10
N THR A 89 3.33 2.36 3.36
CA THR A 89 2.00 2.95 3.25
C THR A 89 1.84 3.49 1.84
N PHE A 90 0.73 3.19 1.19
CA PHE A 90 0.35 3.81 -0.08
C PHE A 90 -0.96 4.59 0.04
N VAL A 91 -1.10 5.59 -0.82
CA VAL A 91 -2.36 6.27 -1.10
C VAL A 91 -2.82 5.86 -2.49
N TYR A 92 -4.12 5.79 -2.71
CA TYR A 92 -4.67 5.48 -4.02
C TYR A 92 -5.96 6.23 -4.27
N SER A 93 -6.31 6.34 -5.55
CA SER A 93 -7.55 6.92 -6.02
C SER A 93 -8.08 6.15 -7.24
N SER A 94 -9.39 6.15 -7.35
CA SER A 94 -10.16 5.68 -8.48
C SER A 94 -11.30 6.70 -8.75
N ALA A 95 -12.10 6.47 -9.78
CA ALA A 95 -13.24 7.32 -10.10
C ALA A 95 -14.34 7.37 -9.00
N LYS A 96 -14.42 6.35 -8.15
CA LYS A 96 -15.45 6.20 -7.12
C LYS A 96 -14.93 6.39 -5.69
N THR A 97 -13.67 6.09 -5.43
CA THR A 97 -13.13 6.12 -4.06
C THR A 97 -11.67 6.52 -4.03
N ALA A 98 -11.22 6.95 -2.86
CA ALA A 98 -9.82 7.03 -2.52
C ALA A 98 -9.57 6.26 -1.23
N GLY A 99 -8.30 6.09 -0.88
CA GLY A 99 -7.96 5.45 0.37
C GLY A 99 -6.47 5.38 0.63
N VAL A 100 -6.17 4.68 1.72
CA VAL A 100 -4.82 4.33 2.14
C VAL A 100 -4.70 2.82 2.21
N GLY A 101 -3.50 2.30 2.07
CA GLY A 101 -3.24 0.90 2.34
C GLY A 101 -1.82 0.65 2.76
N GLN A 102 -1.56 -0.59 3.17
CA GLN A 102 -0.26 -1.08 3.54
C GLN A 102 -0.04 -2.45 2.93
N VAL A 103 1.19 -2.74 2.52
CA VAL A 103 1.56 -4.05 1.97
C VAL A 103 2.63 -4.69 2.85
N GLN A 104 2.40 -5.95 3.21
CA GLN A 104 3.36 -6.77 3.94
C GLN A 104 3.40 -8.18 3.31
N GLY A 105 4.38 -8.38 2.42
CA GLY A 105 4.52 -9.65 1.67
C GLY A 105 3.33 -9.91 0.75
N ASP A 106 2.60 -11.00 1.04
CA ASP A 106 1.41 -11.41 0.30
C ASP A 106 0.11 -10.87 0.89
N GLU A 107 0.17 -10.04 1.94
CA GLU A 107 -1.01 -9.39 2.52
C GLU A 107 -1.02 -7.89 2.17
N MET A 108 -2.19 -7.40 1.79
CA MET A 108 -2.46 -5.99 1.57
C MET A 108 -3.64 -5.58 2.44
N GLN A 109 -3.44 -4.60 3.32
CA GLN A 109 -4.55 -3.91 3.95
C GLN A 109 -4.95 -2.70 3.09
N ILE A 110 -6.24 -2.55 2.83
CA ILE A 110 -6.79 -1.37 2.17
C ILE A 110 -7.88 -0.76 3.03
N CYS A 111 -7.85 0.55 3.20
CA CYS A 111 -8.85 1.33 3.91
C CYS A 111 -9.40 2.39 2.96
N ARG A 112 -10.67 2.23 2.59
CA ARG A 112 -11.39 3.21 1.77
C ARG A 112 -11.95 4.31 2.65
N THR A 113 -12.00 5.52 2.12
CA THR A 113 -12.57 6.68 2.82
C THR A 113 -14.09 6.56 3.05
N ASP A 114 -14.79 5.72 2.29
CA ASP A 114 -16.26 5.62 2.25
C ASP A 114 -16.84 4.33 2.87
N THR A 115 -16.02 3.28 3.07
CA THR A 115 -16.52 1.92 3.35
C THR A 115 -15.81 1.22 4.53
N GLY A 116 -14.61 1.68 4.91
CA GLY A 116 -13.80 1.05 5.95
C GLY A 116 -12.63 0.21 5.39
N CYS A 117 -12.15 -0.75 6.19
CA CYS A 117 -10.91 -1.49 5.90
C CYS A 117 -11.15 -2.97 5.57
N ALA A 118 -10.29 -3.51 4.71
CA ALA A 118 -10.25 -4.92 4.36
C ALA A 118 -8.81 -5.41 4.19
N VAL A 119 -8.58 -6.71 4.41
CA VAL A 119 -7.31 -7.37 4.15
C VAL A 119 -7.47 -8.29 2.94
N LEU A 120 -6.60 -8.09 1.96
CA LEU A 120 -6.49 -8.89 0.75
C LEU A 120 -5.22 -9.75 0.82
N THR A 121 -5.26 -10.89 0.15
CA THR A 121 -4.10 -11.76 -0.06
C THR A 121 -3.80 -11.85 -1.55
N ARG A 122 -2.51 -11.83 -1.91
CA ARG A 122 -2.06 -12.04 -3.29
C ARG A 122 -2.40 -13.46 -3.73
N THR A 123 -3.06 -13.59 -4.88
CA THR A 123 -3.28 -14.89 -5.52
C THR A 123 -2.06 -15.24 -6.35
N LYS A 124 -1.57 -16.48 -6.16
CA LYS A 124 -0.54 -17.07 -7.02
C LYS A 124 -1.03 -17.22 -8.46
#